data_AF-A0AAW9KKM6-F1
#
_entry.id   AF-A0AAW9KKM6-F1
#
_cell.length_a   1.000
_cell.length_b   1.000
_cell.length_c   1.000
_cell.angle_alpha   90.00
_cell.angle_beta   90.00
_cell.angle_gamma   90.00
#
_symmetry.space_group_name_H-M   'P 1'
#
loop_
_entity.id
_entity.type
_entity.pdbx_description
1 polymer ?
#
loop_
_entity_poly.entity_id
_entity_poly.type
_entity_poly.pdbx_seq_one_letter_code
_entity_poly.pdbx_strand_id
1 'polypeptide(L)'
;IGYSLAKSYKLDGVTGGTLSAAAFFLTLVPKSAAALTPELMEIVKGNADLLKWYQGVPQGFQMPMANMGGGGMFVGIIVSILAVEIFRFTNKSGFKFTMPEQVPASVARSFEALTPAAIIVLLIGSITYYLHFDWHGFIGKIVAPLVSASDTL
;
A
#
# COMPACT_ATOMS: atom_id res chain seq x y z
N ILE A 1 -4.36 -12.90 -0.67
CA ILE A 1 -3.60 -13.47 0.48
C ILE A 1 -4.25 -13.06 1.80
N GLY A 2 -4.37 -11.75 2.09
CA GLY A 2 -5.01 -11.26 3.33
C GLY A 2 -6.34 -11.91 3.71
N TYR A 3 -7.27 -12.03 2.75
CA TYR A 3 -8.56 -12.70 2.95
C TYR A 3 -8.42 -14.15 3.42
N SER A 4 -7.55 -14.93 2.76
CA SER A 4 -7.36 -16.35 3.04
C SER A 4 -6.68 -16.56 4.39
N LEU A 5 -5.68 -15.73 4.72
CA LEU A 5 -4.97 -15.79 5.99
C LEU A 5 -5.89 -15.43 7.16
N ALA A 6 -6.69 -14.36 7.03
CA ALA A 6 -7.65 -13.99 8.07
C ALA A 6 -8.69 -15.11 8.32
N LYS A 7 -9.18 -15.75 7.26
CA LYS A 7 -10.09 -16.90 7.39
C LYS A 7 -9.44 -18.09 8.09
N SER A 8 -8.15 -18.34 7.83
CA SER A 8 -7.39 -19.41 8.51
C SER A 8 -7.30 -19.20 10.03
N TYR A 9 -7.28 -17.94 10.48
CA TYR A 9 -7.32 -17.55 11.89
C TYR A 9 -8.72 -17.42 12.49
N LYS A 10 -9.78 -17.82 11.75
CA LYS A 10 -11.18 -17.66 12.16
C LYS A 10 -11.59 -16.19 12.38
N LEU A 11 -10.91 -15.26 11.70
CA LEU A 11 -11.24 -13.84 11.67
C LEU A 11 -12.11 -13.51 10.45
N ASP A 12 -12.68 -12.31 10.42
CA ASP A 12 -13.42 -11.84 9.26
C ASP A 12 -12.52 -11.69 8.04
N GLY A 13 -12.75 -12.54 7.03
CA GLY A 13 -11.94 -12.58 5.82
C GLY A 13 -12.03 -11.30 5.00
N VAL A 14 -13.23 -10.69 4.93
CA VAL A 14 -13.45 -9.46 4.15
C VAL A 14 -12.62 -8.33 4.74
N THR A 15 -12.70 -8.12 6.05
CA THR A 15 -11.88 -7.15 6.79
C THR A 15 -10.39 -7.43 6.62
N GLY A 16 -9.94 -8.67 6.77
CA GLY A 16 -8.53 -9.02 6.56
C GLY A 16 -8.04 -8.75 5.13
N GLY A 17 -8.91 -8.94 4.13
CA GLY A 17 -8.64 -8.62 2.73
C GLY A 17 -8.54 -7.12 2.48
N THR A 18 -9.50 -6.33 2.96
CA THR A 18 -9.52 -4.87 2.77
C THR A 18 -8.39 -4.18 3.51
N LEU A 19 -8.07 -4.61 4.74
CA LEU A 19 -6.93 -4.11 5.51
C LEU A 19 -5.59 -4.40 4.81
N SER A 20 -5.43 -5.59 4.24
CA SER A 20 -4.22 -5.95 3.49
C SER A 20 -4.07 -5.11 2.22
N ALA A 21 -5.17 -4.85 1.51
CA ALA A 21 -5.15 -3.98 0.34
C ALA A 21 -4.77 -2.55 0.73
N ALA A 22 -5.39 -2.00 1.79
CA ALA A 22 -5.06 -0.68 2.31
C ALA A 22 -3.58 -0.59 2.74
N ALA A 23 -3.07 -1.60 3.45
CA ALA A 23 -1.67 -1.67 3.84
C ALA A 23 -0.73 -1.65 2.62
N PHE A 24 -1.05 -2.40 1.56
CA PHE A 24 -0.29 -2.37 0.33
C PHE A 24 -0.31 -0.99 -0.34
N PHE A 25 -1.47 -0.34 -0.42
CA PHE A 25 -1.55 1.03 -0.96
C PHE A 25 -0.71 2.04 -0.16
N LEU A 26 -0.61 1.88 1.15
CA LEU A 26 0.24 2.73 1.99
C LEU A 26 1.75 2.53 1.74
N THR A 27 2.15 1.44 1.09
CA THR A 27 3.55 1.24 0.66
C THR A 27 3.84 1.87 -0.71
N LEU A 28 2.82 2.25 -1.47
CA LEU A 28 2.98 2.92 -2.75
C LEU A 28 3.17 4.42 -2.50
N VAL A 29 4.42 4.86 -2.51
CA VAL A 29 4.74 6.30 -2.46
C VAL A 29 4.41 6.90 -3.83
N PRO A 30 3.43 7.83 -3.92
CA PRO A 30 3.16 8.49 -5.19
C PRO A 30 4.37 9.34 -5.57
N LYS A 31 4.83 9.19 -6.80
CA LYS A 31 5.92 10.00 -7.34
C LYS A 31 5.31 11.15 -8.11
N SER A 32 5.68 12.37 -7.78
CA SER A 32 5.29 13.53 -8.58
C SER A 32 6.07 13.49 -9.90
N ALA A 33 5.38 13.66 -11.04
CA ALA A 33 6.09 13.99 -12.27
C ALA A 33 6.90 15.27 -12.02
N ALA A 34 8.20 15.20 -12.28
CA ALA A 34 9.09 16.33 -12.07
C ALA A 34 8.52 17.55 -12.81
N ALA A 35 8.15 18.57 -12.06
CA ALA A 35 7.92 19.89 -12.64
C ALA A 35 9.19 20.26 -13.39
N LEU A 36 9.05 20.61 -14.67
CA LEU A 36 10.19 21.08 -15.46
C LEU A 36 10.87 22.21 -14.68
N THR A 37 12.21 22.20 -14.63
CA THR A 37 12.96 23.32 -14.08
C THR A 37 12.53 24.62 -14.78
N PRO A 38 12.60 25.78 -14.12
CA PRO A 38 12.16 27.06 -14.70
C PRO A 38 12.76 27.32 -16.09
N GLU A 39 14.00 26.88 -16.30
CA GLU A 39 14.74 26.98 -17.57
C GLU A 39 14.11 26.14 -18.69
N LEU A 40 13.71 24.90 -18.39
CA LEU A 40 13.08 24.02 -19.37
C LEU A 40 11.65 24.49 -19.71
N MET A 41 10.93 25.13 -18.77
CA MET A 41 9.61 25.70 -19.03
C MET A 41 9.64 26.85 -20.05
N GLU A 42 10.74 27.61 -20.10
CA GLU A 42 10.91 28.68 -21.07
C GLU A 42 11.16 28.14 -22.49
N ILE A 43 11.99 27.08 -22.60
CA ILE A 43 12.24 26.36 -23.86
C ILE A 43 10.95 25.70 -24.37
N VAL A 44 10.15 25.10 -23.48
CA VAL A 44 8.88 24.45 -23.84
C VAL A 44 7.83 25.45 -24.32
N LYS A 45 7.80 26.68 -23.78
CA LYS A 45 6.91 27.74 -24.29
C LYS A 45 7.34 28.28 -25.65
N GLY A 46 8.64 28.24 -25.95
CA GLY A 46 9.19 28.67 -27.24
C GLY A 46 8.90 27.74 -28.41
N ASN A 47 8.46 26.49 -28.16
CA ASN A 47 8.20 25.50 -29.20
C ASN A 47 6.79 24.90 -29.07
N ALA A 48 5.94 25.14 -30.08
CA ALA A 48 4.53 24.75 -30.06
C ALA A 48 4.30 23.23 -29.95
N ASP A 49 5.23 22.40 -30.43
CA ASP A 49 5.10 20.95 -30.38
C ASP A 49 5.53 20.38 -29.01
N LEU A 50 6.54 21.00 -28.39
CA LEU A 50 6.95 20.65 -27.02
C LEU A 50 5.90 21.07 -25.99
N LEU A 51 5.22 22.20 -26.20
CA LEU A 51 4.12 22.63 -25.35
C LEU A 51 2.95 21.63 -25.39
N LYS A 52 2.60 21.13 -26.58
CA LYS A 52 1.56 20.10 -26.74
C LYS A 52 1.97 18.78 -26.08
N TRP A 53 3.23 18.37 -26.23
CA TRP A 53 3.74 17.17 -25.57
C TRP A 53 3.71 17.32 -24.04
N TYR A 54 4.20 18.44 -23.50
CA TYR A 54 4.24 18.69 -22.05
C TYR A 54 2.85 18.80 -21.42
N GLN A 55 1.89 19.44 -22.11
CA GLN A 55 0.48 19.47 -21.69
C GLN A 55 -0.17 18.08 -21.72
N GLY A 56 0.32 17.17 -22.57
CA GLY A 56 -0.09 15.77 -22.61
C GLY A 56 0.53 14.91 -21.51
N VAL A 57 1.57 15.38 -20.81
CA VAL A 57 2.15 14.66 -19.67
C VAL A 57 1.26 14.87 -18.44
N PRO A 58 0.75 13.81 -17.80
CA PRO A 58 -0.06 13.92 -16.59
C PRO A 58 0.71 14.64 -15.47
N GLN A 59 0.33 15.87 -15.16
CA GLN A 59 0.95 16.65 -14.09
C GLN A 59 0.38 16.22 -12.73
N GLY A 60 1.22 16.09 -11.71
CA GLY A 60 0.81 15.77 -10.34
C GLY A 60 1.36 14.45 -9.79
N PHE A 61 0.69 13.93 -8.76
CA PHE A 61 1.06 12.68 -8.09
C PHE A 61 0.65 11.47 -8.93
N GLN A 62 1.63 10.69 -9.37
CA GLN A 62 1.43 9.49 -10.16
C GLN A 62 1.72 8.25 -9.31
N MET A 63 0.90 7.21 -9.51
CA MET A 63 1.15 5.92 -8.90
C MET A 63 2.24 5.17 -9.68
N PRO A 64 3.24 4.58 -9.00
CA PRO A 64 4.26 3.80 -9.67
C PRO A 64 3.68 2.47 -10.17
N MET A 65 3.21 2.42 -11.42
CA MET A 65 2.58 1.23 -12.01
C MET A 65 3.50 -0.01 -12.02
N ALA A 66 4.81 0.19 -12.11
CA ALA A 66 5.81 -0.89 -12.01
C ALA A 66 5.72 -1.65 -10.66
N ASN A 67 5.36 -0.95 -9.58
CA ASN A 67 5.21 -1.51 -8.25
C ASN A 67 3.82 -2.10 -8.00
N MET A 68 2.86 -1.91 -8.91
CA MET A 68 1.51 -2.48 -8.78
C MET A 68 1.41 -3.88 -9.42
N GLY A 69 2.31 -4.19 -10.35
CA GLY A 69 2.38 -5.49 -11.03
C GLY A 69 3.34 -6.47 -10.35
N GLY A 70 4.09 -7.24 -11.17
CA GLY A 70 5.02 -8.26 -10.69
C GLY A 70 6.04 -7.76 -9.67
N GLY A 71 6.53 -6.52 -9.83
CA GLY A 71 7.50 -5.90 -8.92
C GLY A 71 6.97 -5.67 -7.50
N GLY A 72 5.65 -5.58 -7.32
CA GLY A 72 5.01 -5.39 -6.01
C GLY A 72 4.48 -6.66 -5.36
N MET A 73 4.50 -7.81 -6.04
CA MET A 73 3.83 -9.02 -5.52
C MET A 73 4.46 -9.51 -4.20
N PHE A 74 5.79 -9.51 -4.12
CA PHE A 74 6.50 -9.91 -2.90
C PHE A 74 6.25 -8.95 -1.74
N VAL A 75 6.22 -7.64 -2.01
CA VAL A 75 5.83 -6.63 -1.02
C VAL A 75 4.39 -6.87 -0.58
N GLY A 76 3.47 -7.10 -1.51
CA GLY A 76 2.06 -7.40 -1.22
C GLY A 76 1.87 -8.64 -0.36
N ILE A 77 2.64 -9.71 -0.60
CA ILE A 77 2.63 -10.91 0.23
C ILE A 77 3.02 -10.55 1.67
N ILE A 78 4.20 -9.95 1.87
CA ILE A 78 4.74 -9.66 3.21
C ILE A 78 3.84 -8.68 3.96
N VAL A 79 3.43 -7.59 3.31
CA VAL A 79 2.58 -6.56 3.92
C VAL A 79 1.20 -7.11 4.25
N SER A 80 0.63 -7.99 3.41
CA SER A 80 -0.65 -8.64 3.72
C SER A 80 -0.58 -9.59 4.92
N ILE A 81 0.53 -10.29 5.11
CA ILE A 81 0.75 -11.14 6.28
C ILE A 81 0.84 -10.26 7.52
N LEU A 82 1.64 -9.18 7.48
CA LEU A 82 1.77 -8.24 8.58
C LEU A 82 0.43 -7.59 8.95
N ALA A 83 -0.35 -7.15 7.97
CA ALA A 83 -1.66 -6.54 8.19
C ALA A 83 -2.64 -7.49 8.90
N VAL A 84 -2.68 -8.76 8.49
CA VAL A 84 -3.54 -9.77 9.12
C VAL A 84 -3.03 -10.15 10.51
N GLU A 85 -1.72 -10.16 10.75
CA GLU A 85 -1.17 -10.46 12.08
C GLU A 85 -1.50 -9.33 13.07
N ILE A 86 -1.44 -8.07 12.63
CA ILE A 86 -1.92 -6.92 13.41
C ILE A 86 -3.42 -7.06 13.69
N PHE A 87 -4.21 -7.43 12.67
CA PHE A 87 -5.65 -7.65 12.85
C PHE A 87 -5.98 -8.77 13.83
N ARG A 88 -5.19 -9.85 13.82
CA ARG A 88 -5.28 -10.95 14.79
C ARG A 88 -4.90 -10.48 16.19
N PHE A 89 -3.84 -9.68 16.32
CA PHE A 89 -3.38 -9.18 17.61
C PHE A 89 -4.42 -8.27 18.28
N THR A 90 -5.05 -7.35 17.53
CA THR A 90 -6.12 -6.49 18.07
C THR A 90 -7.36 -7.29 18.47
N ASN A 91 -7.70 -8.33 17.69
CA ASN A 91 -8.83 -9.20 18.04
C ASN A 91 -8.55 -10.05 19.29
N LYS A 92 -7.33 -10.57 19.43
CA LYS A 92 -6.96 -11.45 20.56
C LYS A 92 -6.71 -10.68 21.86
N SER A 93 -6.22 -9.45 21.79
CA SER A 93 -5.93 -8.60 22.95
C SER A 93 -7.19 -7.95 23.56
N GLY A 94 -8.36 -8.08 22.94
CA GLY A 94 -9.58 -7.40 23.38
C GLY A 94 -9.55 -5.89 23.14
N PHE A 95 -8.54 -5.38 22.43
CA PHE A 95 -8.39 -3.98 22.04
C PHE A 95 -9.32 -3.70 20.83
N LYS A 96 -10.61 -3.90 21.04
CA LYS A 96 -11.66 -3.67 20.05
C LYS A 96 -12.77 -2.82 20.66
N PHE A 97 -13.28 -1.90 19.86
CA PHE A 97 -14.44 -1.09 20.24
C PHE A 97 -15.68 -1.99 20.15
N THR A 98 -16.05 -2.65 21.25
CA THR A 98 -17.24 -3.52 21.27
C THR A 98 -18.51 -2.69 21.36
N MET A 99 -19.38 -2.87 20.38
CA MET A 99 -20.71 -2.26 20.38
C MET A 99 -21.71 -3.14 21.16
N PRO A 100 -22.71 -2.55 21.86
CA PRO A 100 -23.75 -3.31 22.56
C PRO A 100 -24.56 -4.22 21.63
N GLU A 101 -25.27 -5.21 22.18
CA GLU A 101 -26.08 -6.15 21.38
C GLU A 101 -27.23 -5.50 20.59
N GLN A 102 -27.56 -4.24 20.90
CA GLN A 102 -28.63 -3.48 20.24
C GLN A 102 -28.25 -2.96 18.84
N VAL A 103 -26.97 -3.00 18.45
CA VAL A 103 -26.52 -2.46 17.15
C VAL A 103 -26.35 -3.61 16.13
N PRO A 104 -26.79 -3.44 14.86
CA PRO A 104 -26.68 -4.50 13.85
C PRO A 104 -25.25 -5.00 13.67
N ALA A 105 -25.09 -6.31 13.43
CA ALA A 105 -23.80 -6.97 13.27
C ALA A 105 -22.89 -6.31 12.21
N SER A 106 -23.47 -5.73 11.15
CA SER A 106 -22.72 -5.02 10.11
C SER A 106 -22.04 -3.75 10.63
N VAL A 107 -22.67 -3.01 11.55
CA VAL A 107 -22.11 -1.78 12.14
C VAL A 107 -21.05 -2.14 13.16
N ALA A 108 -21.32 -3.13 14.02
CA ALA A 108 -20.35 -3.63 14.99
C ALA A 108 -19.03 -4.06 14.31
N ARG A 109 -19.10 -4.80 13.19
CA ARG A 109 -17.91 -5.22 12.43
C ARG A 109 -17.08 -4.06 11.91
N SER A 110 -17.70 -3.02 11.37
CA SER A 110 -16.97 -1.84 10.87
C SER A 110 -16.23 -1.10 11.99
N PHE A 111 -16.81 -0.99 13.18
CA PHE A 111 -16.15 -0.40 14.35
C PHE A 111 -15.06 -1.31 14.92
N GLU A 112 -15.26 -2.62 14.96
CA GLU A 112 -14.22 -3.58 15.34
C GLU A 112 -13.03 -3.54 14.37
N ALA A 113 -13.28 -3.30 13.07
CA ALA A 113 -12.25 -3.15 12.05
C ALA A 113 -11.51 -1.80 12.08
N LEU A 114 -12.07 -0.77 12.74
CA LEU A 114 -11.50 0.57 12.78
C LEU A 114 -10.18 0.61 13.56
N THR A 115 -10.12 -0.08 14.71
CA THR A 115 -8.92 -0.13 15.55
C THR A 115 -7.72 -0.77 14.82
N PRO A 116 -7.85 -1.97 14.21
CA PRO A 116 -6.76 -2.55 13.42
C PRO A 116 -6.41 -1.71 12.20
N ALA A 117 -7.40 -1.09 11.53
CA ALA A 117 -7.12 -0.18 10.42
C ALA A 117 -6.25 1.02 10.87
N ALA A 118 -6.60 1.66 11.99
CA ALA A 118 -5.84 2.77 12.52
C ALA A 118 -4.39 2.37 12.86
N ILE A 119 -4.19 1.22 13.49
CA ILE A 119 -2.84 0.73 13.84
C ILE A 119 -2.03 0.44 12.57
N ILE A 120 -2.64 -0.17 11.55
CA ILE A 120 -1.97 -0.44 10.27
C ILE A 120 -1.58 0.86 9.58
N VAL A 121 -2.49 1.84 9.52
CA VAL A 121 -2.22 3.16 8.94
C VAL A 121 -1.10 3.86 9.69
N LEU A 122 -1.12 3.83 11.02
CA LEU A 122 -0.06 4.45 11.83
C LEU A 122 1.28 3.73 11.68
N LEU A 123 1.32 2.40 11.68
CA LEU A 123 2.57 1.64 11.54
C LEU A 123 3.15 1.74 10.14
N ILE A 124 2.39 1.31 9.13
CA ILE A 124 2.87 1.30 7.74
C ILE A 124 3.04 2.72 7.24
N GLY A 125 2.08 3.61 7.52
CA GLY A 125 2.18 5.02 7.16
C GLY A 125 3.38 5.70 7.82
N SER A 126 3.65 5.46 9.10
CA SER A 126 4.83 6.09 9.73
C SER A 126 6.14 5.58 9.14
N ILE A 127 6.24 4.29 8.86
CA ILE A 127 7.43 3.70 8.23
C ILE A 127 7.62 4.24 6.81
N THR A 128 6.55 4.33 6.01
CA THR A 128 6.64 4.81 4.64
C THR A 128 6.93 6.31 4.58
N TYR A 129 6.23 7.14 5.36
CA TYR A 129 6.26 8.59 5.22
C TYR A 129 7.26 9.30 6.13
N TYR A 130 7.39 8.92 7.41
CA TYR A 130 8.33 9.59 8.32
C TYR A 130 9.76 9.05 8.17
N LEU A 131 9.90 7.74 7.96
CA LEU A 131 11.20 7.10 7.74
C LEU A 131 11.63 7.09 6.27
N HIS A 132 10.78 7.58 5.36
CA HIS A 132 11.00 7.54 3.90
C HIS A 132 11.46 6.16 3.41
N PHE A 133 10.91 5.10 4.01
CA PHE A 133 11.35 3.73 3.75
C PHE A 133 10.81 3.22 2.41
N ASP A 134 11.70 2.83 1.51
CA ASP A 134 11.33 2.22 0.24
C ASP A 134 11.09 0.71 0.39
N TRP A 135 9.84 0.34 0.68
CA TRP A 135 9.40 -1.05 0.77
C TRP A 135 9.72 -1.86 -0.49
N HIS A 136 9.55 -1.26 -1.67
CA HIS A 136 9.70 -1.95 -2.95
C HIS A 136 11.17 -2.16 -3.30
N GLY A 137 12.01 -1.15 -3.04
CA GLY A 137 13.46 -1.27 -3.17
C GLY A 137 14.08 -2.25 -2.17
N PHE A 138 13.63 -2.24 -0.92
CA PHE A 138 14.15 -3.13 0.13
C PHE A 138 13.83 -4.60 -0.16
N ILE A 139 12.56 -4.91 -0.44
CA ILE A 139 12.15 -6.28 -0.76
C ILE A 139 12.74 -6.71 -2.10
N GLY A 140 12.82 -5.81 -3.08
CA GLY A 140 13.50 -6.08 -4.35
C GLY A 140 14.94 -6.56 -4.16
N LYS A 141 15.72 -5.93 -3.27
CA LYS A 141 17.10 -6.37 -2.97
C LYS A 141 17.17 -7.76 -2.31
N ILE A 142 16.22 -8.08 -1.44
CA ILE A 142 16.16 -9.39 -0.76
C ILE A 142 15.78 -10.49 -1.75
N VAL A 143 14.89 -10.19 -2.70
CA VAL A 143 14.33 -11.17 -3.63
C VAL A 143 15.13 -11.28 -4.93
N ALA A 144 15.89 -10.24 -5.31
CA ALA A 144 16.79 -10.25 -6.47
C ALA A 144 17.66 -11.51 -6.61
N PRO A 145 18.37 -12.00 -5.56
CA PRO A 145 19.17 -13.22 -5.69
C PRO A 145 18.33 -14.46 -6.02
N LEU A 146 17.12 -14.58 -5.46
CA LEU A 146 16.19 -15.69 -5.74
C LEU A 146 15.67 -15.65 -7.18
N VAL A 147 15.36 -14.46 -7.69
CA VAL A 147 14.90 -14.28 -9.07
C VAL A 147 16.03 -14.58 -10.05
N SER A 148 17.24 -14.08 -9.79
CA SER A 148 18.41 -14.36 -10.64
C SER A 148 18.79 -15.85 -10.68
N ALA A 149 18.62 -16.57 -9.57
CA ALA A 149 18.82 -18.01 -9.53
C ALA A 149 17.75 -18.77 -10.34
N SER A 150 16.52 -18.25 -10.40
CA SER A 150 15.44 -18.82 -11.21
C SER A 150 15.60 -18.56 -12.71
N ASP A 151 16.12 -17.39 -13.12
CA ASP A 151 16.35 -17.06 -14.54
C ASP A 151 17.55 -17.81 -15.14
N THR A 152 18.37 -18.45 -14.30
CA THR A 152 19.54 -19.25 -14.73
C THR A 152 19.19 -20.72 -14.98
N LEU A 153 17.96 -21.16 -14.65
CA LEU A 153 17.44 -22.53 -14.87
C LEU A 153 16.58 -22.61 -16.14
#